data_AF-A0A529UGC3-F1
#
_entry.id   AF-A0A529UGC3-F1
#
_cell.length_a   1.000
_cell.length_b   1.000
_cell.length_c   1.000
_cell.angle_alpha   90.00
_cell.angle_beta   90.00
_cell.angle_gamma   90.00
#
_symmetry.space_group_name_H-M   'P 1'
#
loop_
_entity.id
_entity.type
_entity.pdbx_description
1 polymer ?
#
loop_
_entity_poly.entity_id
_entity_poly.type
_entity_poly.pdbx_seq_one_letter_code
_entity_poly.pdbx_strand_id
1 'polypeptide(L)'
;MVEKGQAAFDKEMAKLRVLLRRGDVKQEEVDSREKFLRLYHGLPPLAPEPGSIRIIDPSRPETMPNAPEQSNAELMVGGILLVVAFVLFGFLVKSCMGPSKSDAQIAEEHRNGFHCLSSWDGSDSALVAKVKEQLRDPSSFEHVKTSITAVDDNGLHTVLMEYRARNGFGGMNDEYASGHIRNSDCSLVDWSAQ
;
A
#
# COMPACT_ATOMS: atom_id res chain seq x y z
N MET A 1 -3.64 -4.54 24.64
CA MET A 1 -3.29 -4.14 23.26
C MET A 1 -3.79 -2.73 22.92
N VAL A 2 -5.00 -2.34 23.32
CA VAL A 2 -5.60 -1.01 23.08
C VAL A 2 -4.73 0.17 23.61
N GLU A 3 -4.12 0.02 24.78
CA GLU A 3 -3.33 1.08 25.42
C GLU A 3 -2.06 1.48 24.65
N LYS A 4 -1.41 0.53 23.96
CA LYS A 4 -0.25 0.81 23.10
C LYS A 4 -0.66 1.52 21.80
N GLY A 5 -1.86 1.25 21.30
CA GLY A 5 -2.41 1.91 20.09
C GLY A 5 -2.75 3.38 20.34
N GLN A 6 -3.29 3.71 21.51
CA GLN A 6 -3.66 5.09 21.86
C GLN A 6 -2.43 6.02 21.93
N ALA A 7 -1.35 5.60 22.60
CA ALA A 7 -0.15 6.41 22.73
C ALA A 7 0.57 6.66 21.38
N ALA A 8 0.52 5.68 20.47
CA ALA A 8 1.06 5.84 19.11
C ALA A 8 0.24 6.84 18.29
N PHE A 9 -1.09 6.71 18.33
CA PHE A 9 -2.01 7.64 17.69
C PHE A 9 -1.83 9.09 18.16
N ASP A 10 -1.73 9.32 19.47
CA ASP A 10 -1.60 10.66 20.03
C ASP A 10 -0.29 11.34 19.59
N LYS A 11 0.80 10.57 19.48
CA LYS A 11 2.10 11.07 19.00
C LYS A 11 2.04 11.50 17.54
N GLU A 12 1.29 10.80 16.69
CA GLU A 12 1.14 11.16 15.29
C GLU A 12 0.19 12.34 15.09
N MET A 13 -0.93 12.38 15.81
CA MET A 13 -1.83 13.52 15.80
C MET A 13 -1.17 14.81 16.29
N ALA A 14 -0.24 14.72 17.26
CA ALA A 14 0.54 15.87 17.70
C ALA A 14 1.40 16.46 16.57
N LYS A 15 2.01 15.62 15.72
CA LYS A 15 2.78 16.07 14.56
C LYS A 15 1.88 16.74 13.51
N LEU A 16 0.72 16.14 13.21
CA LEU A 16 -0.23 16.70 12.25
C LEU A 16 -0.76 18.06 12.69
N ARG A 17 -1.05 18.24 13.98
CA ARG A 17 -1.47 19.55 14.53
C ARG A 17 -0.38 20.62 14.45
N VAL A 18 0.90 20.24 14.53
CA VAL A 18 2.02 21.17 14.31
C VAL A 18 2.08 21.60 12.85
N LEU A 19 1.93 20.67 11.90
CA LEU A 19 1.92 20.97 10.46
C LEU A 19 0.73 21.85 10.06
N LEU A 20 -0.45 21.58 10.63
CA LEU A 20 -1.65 22.41 10.45
C LEU A 20 -1.42 23.85 10.91
N ARG A 21 -0.80 24.05 12.09
CA ARG A 21 -0.49 25.39 12.60
C ARG A 21 0.57 26.12 11.76
N ARG A 22 1.50 25.38 11.14
CA ARG A 22 2.48 25.96 10.20
C ARG A 22 1.87 26.32 8.85
N GLY A 23 0.65 25.85 8.57
CA GLY A 23 -0.05 26.06 7.30
C GLY A 23 0.40 25.10 6.20
N ASP A 24 1.16 24.05 6.51
CA ASP A 24 1.63 23.08 5.51
C ASP A 24 0.52 22.10 5.09
N VAL A 25 -0.49 21.95 5.94
CA VAL A 25 -1.54 20.93 5.82
C VAL A 25 -2.88 21.58 6.08
N LYS A 26 -3.90 21.26 5.28
CA LYS A 26 -5.28 21.76 5.45
C LYS A 26 -6.04 20.95 6.51
N GLN A 27 -7.04 21.55 7.15
CA GLN A 27 -7.86 20.88 8.16
C GLN A 27 -8.46 19.56 7.66
N GLU A 28 -8.98 19.55 6.42
CA GLU A 28 -9.54 18.36 5.77
C GLU A 28 -8.54 17.20 5.64
N GLU A 29 -7.26 17.50 5.41
CA GLU A 29 -6.20 16.50 5.33
C GLU A 29 -5.87 15.94 6.73
N VAL A 30 -5.93 16.78 7.77
CA VAL A 30 -5.80 16.34 9.16
C VAL A 30 -6.95 15.40 9.54
N ASP A 31 -8.18 15.76 9.19
CA ASP A 31 -9.38 14.97 9.52
C ASP A 31 -9.37 13.61 8.81
N SER A 32 -8.94 13.60 7.53
CA SER A 32 -8.78 12.37 6.74
C SER A 32 -7.68 11.47 7.30
N ARG A 33 -6.54 12.05 7.69
CA ARG A 33 -5.45 11.31 8.33
C ARG A 33 -5.84 10.80 9.70
N GLU A 34 -6.59 11.56 10.49
CA GLU A 34 -7.09 11.09 11.79
C GLU A 34 -7.93 9.83 11.64
N LYS A 35 -8.87 9.84 10.68
CA LYS A 35 -9.73 8.67 10.40
C LYS A 35 -8.90 7.43 10.02
N PHE A 36 -7.87 7.61 9.20
CA PHE A 36 -6.96 6.53 8.82
C PHE A 36 -6.14 6.01 10.01
N LEU A 37 -5.57 6.90 10.82
CA LEU A 37 -4.74 6.52 11.96
C LEU A 37 -5.54 5.80 13.05
N ARG A 38 -6.80 6.19 13.27
CA ARG A 38 -7.70 5.45 14.17
C ARG A 38 -7.92 4.02 13.70
N LEU A 39 -8.17 3.82 12.40
CA LEU A 39 -8.33 2.50 11.81
C LEU A 39 -7.06 1.66 11.94
N TYR A 40 -5.91 2.25 11.65
CA TYR A 40 -4.60 1.58 11.72
C TYR A 40 -4.22 1.15 13.14
N HIS A 41 -4.54 1.98 14.15
CA HIS A 41 -4.26 1.68 15.55
C HIS A 41 -5.39 0.92 16.27
N GLY A 42 -6.43 0.49 15.56
CA GLY A 42 -7.56 -0.25 16.13
C GLY A 42 -8.37 0.56 17.16
N LEU A 43 -8.38 1.89 17.02
CA LEU A 43 -9.14 2.80 17.87
C LEU A 43 -10.60 2.88 17.38
N PRO A 44 -11.57 3.04 18.30
CA PRO A 44 -12.96 3.21 17.92
C PRO A 44 -13.13 4.46 17.04
N PRO A 45 -14.09 4.43 16.09
CA PRO A 45 -14.44 5.60 15.30
C PRO A 45 -14.89 6.73 16.25
N LEU A 46 -14.60 7.97 15.86
CA LEU A 46 -15.14 9.14 16.56
C LEU A 46 -16.67 9.02 16.62
N ALA A 47 -17.24 9.21 17.81
CA ALA A 47 -18.68 9.36 17.93
C ALA A 47 -19.13 10.51 17.00
N PRO A 48 -20.26 10.36 16.30
CA PRO A 48 -20.78 11.45 15.48
C PRO A 48 -20.95 12.70 16.36
N GLU A 49 -20.45 13.83 15.88
CA GLU A 49 -20.58 15.14 16.53
C GLU A 49 -22.04 15.33 17.01
N PRO A 50 -22.27 15.67 18.30
CA PRO A 50 -23.61 15.93 18.81
C PRO A 50 -24.14 17.23 18.17
N GLY A 51 -24.74 17.11 17.00
CA GLY A 51 -25.27 18.25 16.24
C GLY A 51 -25.77 17.94 14.83
N SER A 52 -25.55 16.73 14.29
CA SER A 52 -26.00 16.39 12.92
C SER A 52 -27.35 15.68 12.84
N ILE A 53 -28.11 15.57 13.94
CA ILE A 53 -29.54 15.21 13.85
C ILE A 53 -30.26 16.45 13.32
N ARG A 54 -30.34 16.57 11.99
CA ARG A 54 -31.35 17.42 11.37
C ARG A 54 -32.70 16.78 11.67
N ILE A 55 -33.36 17.24 12.73
CA ILE A 55 -34.80 17.04 12.88
C ILE A 55 -35.42 17.74 11.68
N ILE A 56 -35.92 16.96 10.73
CA ILE A 56 -36.73 17.48 9.62
C ILE A 56 -38.02 17.95 10.28
N ASP A 57 -38.15 19.26 10.47
CA ASP A 57 -39.39 19.91 10.90
C ASP A 57 -40.35 19.96 9.70
N PRO A 58 -41.45 19.18 9.69
CA PRO A 58 -42.37 19.11 8.56
C PRO A 58 -43.27 20.35 8.42
N SER A 59 -43.11 21.36 9.27
CA SER A 59 -44.01 22.53 9.32
C SER A 59 -43.41 23.83 8.75
N ARG A 60 -42.20 23.80 8.20
CA ARG A 60 -41.57 24.97 7.57
C ARG A 60 -41.84 25.01 6.05
N PRO A 61 -42.69 25.92 5.53
CA PRO A 61 -42.78 26.11 4.09
C PRO A 61 -41.48 26.72 3.57
N GLU A 62 -40.80 25.99 2.67
CA GLU A 62 -39.64 26.49 1.95
C GLU A 62 -40.08 27.64 1.04
N THR A 63 -39.83 28.87 1.48
CA THR A 63 -39.83 30.02 0.60
C THR A 63 -38.52 29.96 -0.18
N MET A 64 -38.61 29.51 -1.43
CA MET A 64 -37.48 29.51 -2.36
C MET A 64 -37.06 30.96 -2.63
N PRO A 65 -35.79 31.33 -2.43
CA PRO A 65 -35.28 32.58 -2.96
C PRO A 65 -35.24 32.51 -4.49
N ASN A 66 -35.73 33.56 -5.13
CA ASN A 66 -35.74 33.72 -6.58
C ASN A 66 -34.34 33.50 -7.17
N ALA A 67 -34.26 32.62 -8.17
CA ALA A 67 -33.03 32.39 -8.94
C ALA A 67 -32.64 33.67 -9.70
N PRO A 68 -31.37 34.11 -9.66
CA PRO A 68 -30.92 35.21 -10.48
C PRO A 68 -30.85 34.77 -11.95
N GLU A 69 -31.45 35.59 -12.81
CA GLU A 69 -31.35 35.51 -14.26
C GLU A 69 -29.89 35.76 -14.69
N GLN A 70 -29.14 34.69 -14.94
CA GLN A 70 -27.73 34.75 -15.35
C GLN A 70 -27.59 34.62 -16.87
N SER A 71 -27.11 35.72 -17.46
CA SER A 71 -26.73 35.91 -18.86
C SER A 71 -25.68 34.89 -19.35
N ASN A 72 -25.94 34.29 -20.52
CA ASN A 72 -25.26 33.12 -21.10
C ASN A 72 -23.79 33.33 -21.56
N ALA A 73 -23.12 34.42 -21.18
CA ALA A 73 -21.75 34.70 -21.62
C ALA A 73 -20.67 34.02 -20.76
N GLU A 74 -20.94 33.68 -19.49
CA GLU A 74 -19.93 33.14 -18.58
C GLU A 74 -19.75 31.60 -18.65
N LEU A 75 -20.69 30.88 -19.26
CA LEU A 75 -20.64 29.42 -19.36
C LEU A 75 -19.58 28.90 -20.36
N MET A 76 -19.26 29.72 -21.38
CA MET A 76 -18.27 29.36 -22.42
C MET A 76 -16.83 29.40 -21.89
N VAL A 77 -16.50 30.33 -20.98
CA VAL A 77 -15.13 30.48 -20.46
C VAL A 77 -14.81 29.41 -19.41
N GLY A 78 -15.77 29.07 -18.55
CA GLY A 78 -15.62 28.01 -17.54
C GLY A 78 -15.46 26.62 -18.14
N GLY A 79 -16.18 26.30 -19.21
CA GLY A 79 -16.04 25.04 -19.93
C GLY A 79 -14.66 24.85 -20.56
N ILE A 80 -14.11 25.92 -21.16
CA ILE A 80 -12.78 25.90 -21.76
C ILE A 80 -11.70 25.71 -20.68
N LEU A 81 -11.79 26.37 -19.53
CA LEU A 81 -10.85 26.19 -18.43
C LEU A 81 -10.88 24.76 -17.86
N LEU A 82 -12.05 24.13 -17.76
CA LEU A 82 -12.18 22.74 -17.31
C LEU A 82 -11.56 21.77 -18.31
N VAL A 83 -11.80 21.96 -19.62
CA VAL A 83 -11.19 21.14 -20.67
C VAL A 83 -9.67 21.33 -20.69
N VAL A 84 -9.19 22.56 -20.57
CA VAL A 84 -7.74 22.86 -20.48
C VAL A 84 -7.13 22.22 -19.23
N ALA A 85 -7.80 22.29 -18.08
CA ALA A 85 -7.35 21.64 -16.86
C ALA A 85 -7.32 20.11 -17.00
N PHE A 86 -8.32 19.49 -17.65
CA PHE A 86 -8.34 18.05 -17.93
C PHE A 86 -7.27 17.63 -18.93
N VAL A 87 -6.99 18.44 -19.96
CA VAL A 87 -5.92 18.19 -20.92
C VAL A 87 -4.55 18.34 -20.24
N LEU A 88 -4.35 19.38 -19.43
CA LEU A 88 -3.13 19.59 -18.66
C LEU A 88 -2.95 18.47 -17.62
N PHE A 89 -4.00 18.07 -16.92
CA PHE A 89 -3.98 16.97 -15.96
C PHE A 89 -3.69 15.63 -16.66
N GLY A 90 -4.29 15.36 -17.82
CA GLY A 90 -3.96 14.20 -18.64
C GLY A 90 -2.51 14.19 -19.10
N PHE A 91 -1.95 15.36 -19.44
CA PHE A 91 -0.54 15.52 -19.79
C PHE A 91 0.39 15.28 -18.57
N LEU A 92 -0.01 15.76 -17.39
CA LEU A 92 0.72 15.54 -16.14
C LEU A 92 0.72 14.06 -15.73
N VAL A 93 -0.42 13.36 -15.85
CA VAL A 93 -0.52 11.92 -15.54
C VAL A 93 0.27 11.08 -16.55
N LYS A 94 0.34 11.49 -17.83
CA LYS A 94 1.12 10.78 -18.86
C LYS A 94 2.63 10.79 -18.60
N SER A 95 3.11 11.70 -17.74
CA SER A 95 4.53 11.78 -17.35
C SER A 95 4.91 10.79 -16.22
N CYS A 96 3.95 10.05 -15.66
CA CYS A 96 4.20 9.08 -14.57
C CYS A 96 4.37 7.63 -15.05
N MET A 97 4.05 7.32 -16.31
CA MET A 97 4.32 6.00 -16.88
C MET A 97 5.71 6.00 -17.50
N GLY A 98 6.69 5.53 -16.74
CA GLY A 98 8.05 5.30 -17.22
C GLY A 98 8.11 4.37 -18.44
N PRO A 99 9.24 4.33 -19.15
CA PRO A 99 9.41 3.48 -20.33
C PRO A 99 9.16 2.01 -19.96
N SER A 100 8.37 1.30 -20.78
CA SER A 100 8.22 -0.15 -20.63
C SER A 100 9.59 -0.81 -20.79
N LYS A 101 9.86 -1.87 -20.02
CA LYS A 101 11.10 -2.64 -20.11
C LYS A 101 11.35 -3.08 -21.56
N SER A 102 12.58 -2.97 -22.03
CA SER A 102 12.97 -3.47 -23.35
C SER A 102 13.08 -5.00 -23.36
N ASP A 103 13.00 -5.63 -24.53
CA ASP A 103 13.16 -7.08 -24.66
C ASP A 103 14.48 -7.59 -24.08
N ALA A 104 15.55 -6.78 -24.18
CA ALA A 104 16.84 -7.10 -23.58
C ALA A 104 16.79 -7.11 -22.05
N GLN A 105 16.07 -6.17 -21.44
CA GLN A 105 15.86 -6.10 -19.99
C GLN A 105 14.98 -7.26 -19.51
N ILE A 106 13.93 -7.60 -20.25
CA ILE A 106 13.08 -8.75 -19.93
C ILE A 106 13.93 -10.03 -19.99
N ALA A 107 14.71 -10.23 -21.06
CA ALA A 107 15.58 -11.39 -21.18
C ALA A 107 16.65 -11.46 -20.06
N GLU A 108 17.16 -10.31 -19.62
CA GLU A 108 18.11 -10.23 -18.51
C GLU A 108 17.45 -10.57 -17.16
N GLU A 109 16.28 -10.03 -16.88
CA GLU A 109 15.51 -10.37 -15.68
C GLU A 109 15.16 -11.86 -15.65
N HIS A 110 14.79 -12.43 -16.79
CA HIS A 110 14.57 -13.86 -16.94
C HIS A 110 15.86 -14.65 -16.67
N ARG A 111 17.01 -14.24 -17.20
CA ARG A 111 18.29 -14.92 -16.95
C ARG A 111 18.72 -14.84 -15.49
N ASN A 112 18.45 -13.72 -14.82
CA ASN A 112 18.81 -13.50 -13.42
C ASN A 112 17.78 -14.05 -12.42
N GLY A 113 16.62 -14.52 -12.90
CA GLY A 113 15.58 -15.15 -12.08
C GLY A 113 14.63 -14.18 -11.37
N PHE A 114 14.80 -12.86 -11.55
CA PHE A 114 13.96 -11.87 -10.89
C PHE A 114 12.49 -11.94 -11.31
N HIS A 115 12.18 -12.53 -12.48
CA HIS A 115 10.82 -12.77 -12.92
C HIS A 115 10.06 -13.77 -12.04
N CYS A 116 10.78 -14.61 -11.28
CA CYS A 116 10.18 -15.56 -10.34
C CYS A 116 9.92 -14.97 -8.94
N LEU A 117 10.47 -13.80 -8.64
CA LEU A 117 10.29 -13.15 -7.35
C LEU A 117 9.10 -12.20 -7.36
N SER A 118 8.42 -12.11 -6.22
CA SER A 118 7.36 -11.14 -5.99
C SER A 118 7.85 -9.71 -6.21
N SER A 119 7.14 -8.94 -7.02
CA SER A 119 7.49 -7.54 -7.28
C SER A 119 7.31 -6.62 -6.08
N TRP A 120 6.62 -7.09 -5.03
CA TRP A 120 6.32 -6.30 -3.84
C TRP A 120 7.39 -6.41 -2.75
N ASP A 121 7.77 -7.64 -2.40
CA ASP A 121 8.67 -7.95 -1.28
C ASP A 121 9.90 -8.77 -1.69
N GLY A 122 10.01 -9.15 -2.97
CA GLY A 122 11.11 -9.97 -3.47
C GLY A 122 11.08 -11.42 -2.97
N SER A 123 9.99 -11.88 -2.38
CA SER A 123 9.86 -13.26 -1.90
C SER A 123 9.57 -14.26 -3.03
N ASP A 124 9.96 -15.52 -2.83
CA ASP A 124 9.48 -16.64 -3.64
C ASP A 124 8.29 -17.28 -2.91
N SER A 125 7.09 -17.19 -3.52
CA SER A 125 5.85 -17.57 -2.80
C SER A 125 5.76 -19.07 -2.50
N ALA A 126 6.35 -19.92 -3.34
CA ALA A 126 6.38 -21.37 -3.14
C ALA A 126 7.30 -21.74 -1.97
N LEU A 127 8.50 -21.17 -1.91
CA LEU A 127 9.46 -21.38 -0.83
C LEU A 127 8.93 -20.84 0.49
N VAL A 128 8.28 -19.66 0.50
CA VAL A 128 7.62 -19.12 1.70
C VAL A 128 6.56 -20.07 2.22
N ALA A 129 5.70 -20.60 1.34
CA ALA A 129 4.67 -21.56 1.73
C ALA A 129 5.30 -22.82 2.36
N LYS A 130 6.37 -23.33 1.76
CA LYS A 130 7.10 -24.50 2.26
C LYS A 130 7.78 -24.29 3.60
N VAL A 131 8.43 -23.16 3.82
CA VAL A 131 8.99 -22.82 5.13
C VAL A 131 7.89 -22.73 6.18
N LYS A 132 6.79 -22.01 5.89
CA LYS A 132 5.66 -21.87 6.82
C LYS A 132 5.03 -23.21 7.19
N GLU A 133 4.96 -24.18 6.27
CA GLU A 133 4.47 -25.54 6.55
C GLU A 133 5.34 -26.29 7.58
N GLN A 134 6.64 -26.00 7.64
CA GLN A 134 7.56 -26.63 8.60
C GLN A 134 7.63 -25.91 9.96
N LEU A 135 7.26 -24.63 10.01
CA LEU A 135 7.31 -23.87 11.25
C LEU A 135 6.26 -24.33 12.26
N ARG A 136 6.68 -24.40 13.53
CA ARG A 136 5.76 -24.69 14.65
C ARG A 136 4.73 -23.59 14.88
N ASP A 137 5.09 -22.34 14.60
CA ASP A 137 4.19 -21.19 14.59
C ASP A 137 4.30 -20.46 13.24
N PRO A 138 3.51 -20.87 12.23
CA PRO A 138 3.56 -20.26 10.89
C PRO A 138 3.22 -18.78 10.88
N SER A 139 2.48 -18.29 11.88
CA SER A 139 2.08 -16.88 12.00
C SER A 139 3.23 -15.98 12.43
N SER A 140 4.30 -16.56 12.99
CA SER A 140 5.52 -15.85 13.38
C SER A 140 6.51 -15.61 12.24
N PHE A 141 6.25 -16.14 11.05
CA PHE A 141 7.14 -15.97 9.91
C PHE A 141 7.22 -14.51 9.45
N GLU A 142 8.44 -14.00 9.36
CA GLU A 142 8.75 -12.70 8.77
C GLU A 142 9.79 -12.89 7.65
N HIS A 143 9.47 -12.50 6.43
CA HIS A 143 10.43 -12.48 5.34
C HIS A 143 11.43 -11.34 5.55
N VAL A 144 12.72 -11.61 5.40
CA VAL A 144 13.80 -10.60 5.52
C VAL A 144 14.33 -10.21 4.15
N LYS A 145 14.83 -11.20 3.39
CA LYS A 145 15.31 -11.00 2.02
C LYS A 145 15.38 -12.32 1.28
N THR A 146 15.32 -12.25 -0.05
CA THR A 146 15.65 -13.38 -0.93
C THR A 146 16.77 -12.98 -1.88
N SER A 147 17.76 -13.85 -2.03
CA SER A 147 18.79 -13.75 -3.05
C SER A 147 18.59 -14.87 -4.06
N ILE A 148 18.74 -14.56 -5.33
CA ILE A 148 18.58 -15.51 -6.44
C ILE A 148 19.80 -15.44 -7.35
N THR A 149 20.20 -16.59 -7.86
CA THR A 149 21.33 -16.72 -8.80
C THR A 149 20.83 -16.70 -10.24
N ALA A 150 21.73 -16.37 -11.18
CA ALA A 150 21.45 -16.56 -12.59
C ALA A 150 21.17 -18.04 -12.90
N VAL A 151 20.41 -18.28 -13.97
CA VAL A 151 20.07 -19.63 -14.42
C VAL A 151 21.33 -20.46 -14.68
N ASP A 152 21.35 -21.70 -14.18
CA ASP A 152 22.41 -22.66 -14.40
C ASP A 152 22.24 -23.42 -15.74
N ASP A 153 23.18 -24.31 -16.05
CA ASP A 153 23.14 -25.14 -17.26
C ASP A 153 21.94 -26.12 -17.29
N ASN A 154 21.30 -26.36 -16.14
CA ASN A 154 20.12 -27.22 -16.00
C ASN A 154 18.80 -26.44 -16.10
N GLY A 155 18.85 -25.12 -16.31
CA GLY A 155 17.66 -24.27 -16.34
C GLY A 155 17.07 -23.97 -14.96
N LEU A 156 17.88 -24.03 -13.91
CA LEU A 156 17.48 -23.79 -12.52
C LEU A 156 18.13 -22.52 -11.96
N HIS A 157 17.41 -21.83 -11.09
CA HIS A 157 17.97 -20.82 -10.21
C HIS A 157 18.11 -21.39 -8.81
N THR A 158 19.24 -21.13 -8.18
CA THR A 158 19.38 -21.30 -6.72
C THR A 158 18.81 -20.07 -6.03
N VAL A 159 17.88 -20.28 -5.10
CA VAL A 159 17.31 -19.26 -4.22
C VAL A 159 17.76 -19.46 -2.79
N LEU A 160 18.05 -18.36 -2.10
CA LEU A 160 18.37 -18.30 -0.68
C LEU A 160 17.48 -17.23 -0.02
N MET A 161 16.61 -17.67 0.86
CA MET A 161 15.70 -16.83 1.63
C MET A 161 16.16 -16.76 3.08
N GLU A 162 16.34 -15.54 3.58
CA GLU A 162 16.50 -15.23 5.00
C GLU A 162 15.12 -14.87 5.57
N TYR A 163 14.78 -15.45 6.70
CA TYR A 163 13.50 -15.20 7.38
C TYR A 163 13.68 -15.20 8.89
N ARG A 164 12.70 -14.65 9.60
CA ARG A 164 12.57 -14.79 11.06
C ARG A 164 11.40 -15.66 11.43
N ALA A 165 11.56 -16.47 12.46
CA ALA A 165 10.48 -17.25 13.02
C ALA A 165 10.62 -17.42 14.53
N ARG A 166 9.50 -17.71 15.20
CA ARG A 166 9.49 -18.00 16.62
C ARG A 166 9.95 -19.43 16.87
N ASN A 167 10.98 -19.56 17.70
CA ASN A 167 11.52 -20.85 18.12
C ASN A 167 10.69 -21.49 19.26
N GLY A 168 11.05 -22.73 19.63
CA GLY A 168 10.37 -23.49 20.69
C GLY A 168 10.41 -22.86 22.09
N PHE A 169 11.31 -21.90 22.33
CA PHE A 169 11.47 -21.18 23.59
C PHE A 169 10.77 -19.81 23.59
N GLY A 170 10.10 -19.45 22.50
CA GLY A 170 9.34 -18.21 22.37
C GLY A 170 10.14 -17.01 21.88
N GLY A 171 11.44 -17.16 21.59
CA GLY A 171 12.29 -16.14 20.98
C GLY A 171 12.15 -16.10 19.45
N MET A 172 12.52 -14.98 18.83
CA MET A 172 12.64 -14.85 17.37
C MET A 172 14.06 -15.19 16.94
N ASN A 173 14.20 -16.07 15.95
CA ASN A 173 15.49 -16.44 15.35
C ASN A 173 15.54 -15.99 13.90
N ASP A 174 16.72 -15.57 13.43
CA ASP A 174 17.04 -15.44 12.01
C ASP A 174 17.45 -16.83 11.48
N GLU A 175 16.79 -17.30 10.43
CA GLU A 175 16.98 -18.61 9.80
C GLU A 175 17.09 -18.48 8.28
N TYR A 176 17.56 -19.55 7.63
CA TYR A 176 17.79 -19.57 6.19
C TYR A 176 17.11 -20.78 5.55
N ALA A 177 16.46 -20.53 4.42
CA ALA A 177 15.95 -21.59 3.54
C ALA A 177 16.55 -21.41 2.14
N SER A 178 16.96 -22.52 1.54
CA SER A 178 17.46 -22.55 0.17
C SER A 178 16.64 -23.51 -0.67
N GLY A 179 16.65 -23.32 -1.99
CA GLY A 179 16.02 -24.24 -2.92
C GLY A 179 16.37 -23.96 -4.36
N HIS A 180 15.86 -24.79 -5.25
CA HIS A 180 16.02 -24.65 -6.69
C HIS A 180 14.66 -24.39 -7.33
N ILE A 181 14.57 -23.33 -8.14
CA ILE A 181 13.38 -23.00 -8.92
C ILE A 181 13.68 -23.10 -10.41
N ARG A 182 12.71 -23.55 -11.20
CA ARG A 182 12.87 -23.67 -12.64
C ARG A 182 12.73 -22.31 -13.33
N ASN A 183 13.64 -21.98 -14.23
CA ASN A 183 13.61 -20.72 -14.98
C ASN A 183 12.34 -20.55 -15.82
N SER A 184 11.81 -21.63 -16.39
CA SER A 184 10.70 -21.58 -17.35
C SER A 184 9.32 -21.29 -16.74
N ASP A 185 9.06 -21.78 -15.52
CA ASP A 185 7.73 -21.70 -14.89
C ASP A 185 7.78 -21.29 -13.41
N CYS A 186 8.98 -21.00 -12.88
CA CYS A 186 9.21 -20.64 -11.49
C CYS A 186 8.73 -21.69 -10.48
N SER A 187 8.58 -22.94 -10.91
CA SER A 187 8.23 -24.04 -10.00
C SER A 187 9.41 -24.39 -9.08
N LEU A 188 9.12 -24.56 -7.79
CA LEU A 188 10.08 -25.06 -6.81
C LEU A 188 10.32 -26.56 -7.03
N VAL A 189 11.56 -26.94 -7.32
CA VAL A 189 11.97 -28.32 -7.61
C VAL A 189 12.36 -29.03 -6.31
N ASP A 190 13.20 -28.40 -5.51
CA ASP A 190 13.65 -28.89 -4.22
C ASP A 190 13.96 -27.71 -3.29
N TRP A 191 14.01 -28.00 -2.00
CA TRP A 191 14.30 -27.00 -0.98
C TRP A 191 14.75 -27.64 0.34
N SER A 192 15.38 -26.83 1.18
CA SER A 192 15.81 -27.17 2.53
C SER A 192 15.83 -25.93 3.42
N ALA A 193 15.44 -26.06 4.68
CA ALA A 193 15.63 -25.04 5.71
C ALA A 193 16.66 -25.51 6.75
N GLN A 194 17.34 -24.54 7.37
CA GLN A 194 18.40 -24.75 8.37
C GLN A 194 17.95 -24.27 9.74
#